data_AF-A0A937X657-F1
#
_entry.id   AF-A0A937X657-F1
#
_cell.length_a   1.000
_cell.length_b   1.000
_cell.length_c   1.000
_cell.angle_alpha   90.00
_cell.angle_beta   90.00
_cell.angle_gamma   90.00
#
_symmetry.space_group_name_H-M   'P 1'
#
loop_
_entity.id
_entity.type
_entity.pdbx_description
1 polymer ?
#
loop_
_entity_poly.entity_id
_entity_poly.type
_entity_poly.pdbx_seq_one_letter_code
_entity_poly.pdbx_strand_id
1 'polypeptide(L)'
;MAMLDSQDRTDNIRVGDLFRPLLAYRRLIWQATVAATVIAALLGGVYLFVQPTAWSATLGFRPTFDGSESGQYPNGLPFSPSDVIAPSIVDEVFAKNDVRSHCAVDAFRSGLTVRNHRQRWSWSTRSFKRASATSG
;
A
#
# COMPACT_ATOMS: atom_id res chain seq x y z
N MET A 1 -6.53 73.37 3.48
CA MET A 1 -7.19 72.06 3.63
C MET A 1 -7.74 71.68 2.26
N ALA A 2 -7.05 70.78 1.56
CA ALA A 2 -7.48 69.96 0.41
C ALA A 2 -6.25 69.53 -0.39
N MET A 3 -5.32 68.83 0.28
CA MET A 3 -4.27 68.04 -0.37
C MET A 3 -4.56 66.58 -0.04
N LEU A 4 -5.73 66.14 -0.50
CA LEU A 4 -6.10 64.74 -0.63
C LEU A 4 -6.50 64.55 -2.09
N ASP A 5 -5.57 64.84 -2.99
CA ASP A 5 -5.55 64.11 -4.25
C ASP A 5 -4.95 62.74 -3.92
N SER A 6 -5.75 61.92 -3.24
CA SER A 6 -5.63 60.48 -3.31
C SER A 6 -5.92 60.13 -4.75
N GLN A 7 -4.93 60.37 -5.60
CA GLN A 7 -4.88 59.91 -6.97
C GLN A 7 -4.98 58.41 -6.88
N ASP A 8 -6.23 57.98 -7.04
CA ASP A 8 -6.79 56.69 -7.32
C ASP A 8 -5.78 55.79 -8.02
N ARG A 9 -4.88 55.21 -7.22
CA ARG A 9 -3.99 54.09 -7.54
C ARG A 9 -4.81 52.80 -7.62
N THR A 10 -6.04 52.88 -8.09
CA THR A 10 -6.84 51.72 -8.44
C THR A 10 -6.56 51.45 -9.89
N ASP A 11 -5.35 50.95 -10.13
CA ASP A 11 -4.92 50.32 -11.36
C ASP A 11 -5.87 49.14 -11.59
N ASN A 12 -6.99 49.43 -12.25
CA ASN A 12 -8.07 48.51 -12.47
C ASN A 12 -7.62 47.56 -13.58
N ILE A 13 -6.73 46.63 -13.23
CA ILE A 13 -6.32 45.52 -14.08
C ILE A 13 -7.60 44.76 -14.39
N ARG A 14 -8.16 45.05 -15.56
CA ARG A 14 -9.37 44.40 -16.06
C ARG A 14 -9.04 42.93 -16.19
N VAL A 15 -9.53 42.13 -15.25
CA VAL A 15 -9.35 40.67 -15.23
C VAL A 15 -9.79 40.06 -16.58
N GLY A 16 -10.74 40.68 -17.27
CA GLY A 16 -11.17 40.30 -18.62
C GLY A 16 -10.11 40.44 -19.72
N ASP A 17 -9.16 41.37 -19.60
CA ASP A 17 -8.08 41.54 -20.59
C ASP A 17 -7.02 40.45 -20.47
N LEU A 18 -6.91 39.77 -19.30
CA LEU A 18 -6.07 38.58 -19.12
C LEU A 18 -6.64 37.34 -19.83
N PHE A 19 -7.96 37.30 -20.06
CA PHE A 19 -8.63 36.18 -20.74
C PHE A 19 -8.73 36.36 -22.27
N ARG A 20 -8.52 37.57 -22.79
CA ARG A 20 -8.50 37.83 -24.24
C ARG A 20 -7.44 37.01 -25.00
N PRO A 21 -6.19 36.86 -24.51
CA PRO A 21 -5.21 35.96 -25.12
C PRO A 21 -5.66 34.49 -25.09
N LEU A 22 -6.28 34.05 -23.99
CA LEU A 22 -6.79 32.67 -23.83
C LEU A 22 -7.85 32.33 -24.88
N LEU A 23 -8.76 33.27 -25.19
CA LEU A 23 -9.82 33.08 -26.18
C LEU A 23 -9.32 33.20 -27.63
N ALA A 24 -8.36 34.09 -27.90
CA ALA A 24 -7.74 34.26 -29.22
C ALA A 24 -6.92 33.03 -29.62
N TYR A 25 -6.16 32.45 -28.67
CA TYR A 25 -5.33 31.26 -28.89
C TYR A 25 -6.04 29.94 -28.52
N ARG A 26 -7.37 29.94 -28.38
CA ARG A 26 -8.15 28.75 -27.96
C ARG A 26 -7.81 27.48 -28.75
N ARG A 27 -7.52 27.60 -30.04
CA ARG A 27 -7.12 26.46 -30.90
C ARG A 27 -5.74 25.94 -30.53
N LEU A 28 -4.78 26.83 -30.27
CA LEU A 28 -3.42 26.48 -29.91
C LEU A 28 -3.38 25.84 -28.51
N ILE A 29 -4.14 26.40 -27.55
CA ILE A 29 -4.29 25.83 -26.20
C ILE A 29 -4.93 24.45 -26.28
N TRP A 30 -5.99 24.28 -27.08
CA TRP A 30 -6.64 22.98 -27.25
C TRP A 30 -5.70 21.94 -27.85
N GLN A 31 -4.93 22.31 -28.89
CA GLN A 31 -3.92 21.43 -29.48
C GLN A 31 -2.81 21.05 -28.49
N ALA A 32 -2.32 22.02 -27.70
CA ALA A 32 -1.31 21.76 -26.67
C ALA A 32 -1.83 20.82 -25.57
N THR A 33 -3.06 21.03 -25.11
CA THR A 33 -3.69 20.14 -24.12
C THR A 33 -3.85 18.73 -24.68
N VAL A 34 -4.37 18.58 -25.89
CA VAL A 34 -4.52 17.26 -26.53
C VAL A 34 -3.16 16.59 -26.70
N ALA A 35 -2.15 17.31 -27.19
CA ALA A 35 -0.80 16.77 -27.32
C ALA A 35 -0.22 16.32 -25.98
N ALA A 36 -0.36 17.14 -24.93
CA ALA A 36 0.08 16.80 -23.58
C ALA A 36 -0.64 15.55 -23.04
N THR A 37 -1.95 15.44 -23.24
CA THR A 37 -2.73 14.25 -22.83
C THR A 37 -2.27 13.01 -23.57
N VAL A 38 -2.04 13.09 -24.89
CA VAL A 38 -1.53 11.95 -25.68
C VAL A 38 -0.15 11.52 -25.19
N ILE A 39 0.76 12.47 -24.96
CA ILE A 39 2.10 12.16 -24.43
C ILE A 39 2.00 11.50 -23.05
N ALA A 40 1.19 12.05 -22.15
CA ALA A 40 1.00 11.49 -20.81
C ALA A 40 0.39 10.08 -20.86
N ALA A 41 -0.59 9.84 -21.74
CA ALA A 41 -1.20 8.53 -21.93
C ALA A 41 -0.21 7.52 -22.50
N LEU A 42 0.63 7.91 -23.46
CA LEU A 42 1.68 7.05 -24.01
C LEU A 42 2.72 6.70 -22.95
N LEU A 43 3.23 7.70 -22.22
CA LEU A 43 4.19 7.48 -21.14
C LEU A 43 3.60 6.61 -20.02
N GLY A 44 2.35 6.87 -19.62
CA GLY A 44 1.65 6.06 -18.62
C GLY A 44 1.40 4.63 -19.10
N GLY A 45 1.02 4.45 -20.36
CA GLY A 45 0.83 3.13 -20.96
C GLY A 45 2.12 2.33 -21.02
N VAL A 46 3.23 2.94 -21.47
CA VAL A 46 4.56 2.29 -21.46
C VAL A 46 4.97 1.94 -20.04
N TYR A 47 4.78 2.85 -19.08
CA TYR A 47 5.12 2.61 -17.68
C TYR A 47 4.36 1.41 -17.10
N LEU A 48 3.05 1.33 -17.33
CA LEU A 48 2.24 0.19 -16.89
C LEU A 48 2.61 -1.12 -17.58
N PHE A 49 3.00 -1.06 -18.85
CA PHE A 49 3.38 -2.26 -19.62
C PHE A 49 4.74 -2.82 -19.18
N VAL A 50 5.67 -1.96 -18.75
CA VAL A 50 7.01 -2.35 -18.29
C VAL A 50 7.00 -2.81 -16.83
N GLN A 51 5.95 -2.51 -16.06
CA GLN A 51 5.87 -2.94 -14.66
C GLN A 51 5.92 -4.46 -14.53
N PRO A 52 6.87 -5.01 -13.75
CA PRO A 52 6.96 -6.44 -13.53
C PRO A 52 5.73 -6.91 -12.73
N THR A 53 5.00 -7.87 -13.28
CA THR A 53 3.86 -8.49 -12.61
C THR A 53 4.38 -9.57 -11.66
N ALA A 54 4.21 -9.33 -10.35
CA ALA A 54 4.58 -10.29 -9.31
C ALA A 54 3.36 -11.11 -8.89
N TRP A 55 3.41 -12.42 -9.12
CA TRP A 55 2.40 -13.36 -8.62
C TRP A 55 2.72 -13.70 -7.17
N SER A 56 1.75 -13.50 -6.26
CA SER A 56 1.90 -13.89 -4.85
C SER A 56 0.92 -15.01 -4.50
N ALA A 57 1.42 -16.03 -3.78
CA ALA A 57 0.62 -17.13 -3.25
C ALA A 57 0.74 -17.12 -1.73
N THR A 58 -0.38 -17.36 -1.03
CA THR A 58 -0.40 -17.42 0.44
C THR A 58 -0.90 -18.79 0.87
N LEU A 59 -0.13 -19.46 1.73
CA LEU A 59 -0.50 -20.75 2.31
C LEU A 59 -0.52 -20.67 3.84
N GLY A 60 -1.65 -21.05 4.43
CA GLY A 60 -1.79 -21.21 5.87
C GLY A 60 -1.41 -22.64 6.29
N PHE A 61 -0.49 -22.77 7.23
CA PHE A 61 -0.16 -24.05 7.84
C PHE A 61 -0.15 -23.94 9.37
N ARG A 62 -0.38 -25.07 10.05
CA ARG A 62 -0.30 -25.18 11.51
C ARG A 62 0.77 -26.18 11.87
N PRO A 63 1.80 -25.80 12.64
CA PRO A 63 2.81 -26.75 13.09
C PRO A 63 2.19 -27.78 14.04
N THR A 64 2.56 -29.06 13.88
CA THR A 64 2.01 -30.19 14.65
C THR A 64 3.04 -30.85 15.57
N PHE A 65 4.15 -30.17 15.88
CA PHE A 65 5.16 -30.67 16.79
C PHE A 65 4.76 -30.45 18.27
N ASP A 66 5.37 -31.20 19.18
CA ASP A 66 5.14 -31.05 20.62
C ASP A 66 5.52 -29.65 21.10
N GLY A 67 4.60 -28.97 21.76
CA GLY A 67 4.74 -27.56 22.17
C GLY A 67 4.25 -26.54 21.14
N SER A 68 3.79 -26.95 19.96
CA SER A 68 3.31 -26.01 18.94
C SER A 68 2.08 -25.19 19.40
N GLU A 69 1.23 -25.77 20.25
CA GLU A 69 0.07 -25.08 20.84
C GLU A 69 0.48 -23.93 21.77
N SER A 70 1.57 -24.11 22.53
CA SER A 70 2.14 -23.08 23.40
C SER A 70 3.10 -22.14 22.64
N GLY A 71 3.32 -22.38 21.36
CA GLY A 71 4.28 -21.63 20.53
C GLY A 71 5.72 -21.86 20.97
N GLN A 72 6.04 -23.07 21.41
CA GLN A 72 7.38 -23.46 21.85
C GLN A 72 7.85 -24.70 21.09
N TYR A 73 9.15 -24.77 20.84
CA TYR A 73 9.79 -25.99 20.39
C TYR A 73 9.75 -27.07 21.48
N PRO A 74 9.97 -28.36 21.15
CA PRO A 74 9.99 -29.46 22.13
C PRO A 74 11.02 -29.27 23.25
N ASN A 75 12.05 -28.45 23.03
CA ASN A 75 13.07 -28.09 24.02
C ASN A 75 12.69 -26.89 24.90
N GLY A 76 11.46 -26.37 24.81
CA GLY A 76 10.96 -25.24 25.59
C GLY A 76 11.38 -23.85 25.08
N LEU A 77 12.16 -23.77 23.99
CA LEU A 77 12.51 -22.48 23.39
C LEU A 77 11.29 -21.86 22.68
N PRO A 78 11.13 -20.53 22.72
CA PRO A 78 10.03 -19.86 22.02
C PRO A 78 10.17 -20.04 20.51
N PHE A 79 9.07 -20.38 19.85
CA PHE A 79 9.01 -20.48 18.40
C PHE A 79 8.95 -19.09 17.77
N SER A 80 9.90 -18.78 16.88
CA SER A 80 9.84 -17.58 16.06
C SER A 80 9.43 -17.91 14.62
N PRO A 81 8.49 -17.16 14.03
CA PRO A 81 8.16 -17.30 12.61
C PRO A 81 9.36 -17.09 11.66
N SER A 82 10.40 -16.37 12.10
CA SER A 82 11.65 -16.19 11.34
C SER A 82 12.42 -17.48 11.15
N ASP A 83 12.27 -18.45 12.07
CA ASP A 83 13.01 -19.70 12.03
C ASP A 83 12.51 -20.59 10.88
N VAL A 84 11.26 -20.41 10.46
CA VAL A 84 10.66 -21.11 9.31
C VAL A 84 11.36 -20.74 8.00
N ILE A 85 11.83 -19.50 7.90
CA ILE A 85 12.52 -18.97 6.71
C ILE A 85 14.04 -18.93 6.89
N ALA A 86 14.57 -19.64 7.89
CA ALA A 86 16.01 -19.74 8.09
C ALA A 86 16.67 -20.34 6.83
N PRO A 87 17.85 -19.83 6.41
CA PRO A 87 18.50 -20.30 5.18
C PRO A 87 18.69 -21.81 5.11
N SER A 88 19.04 -22.45 6.22
CA SER A 88 19.21 -23.90 6.30
C SER A 88 17.93 -24.67 5.97
N ILE A 89 16.77 -24.21 6.46
CA ILE A 89 15.47 -24.82 6.21
C ILE A 89 15.05 -24.58 4.75
N VAL A 90 15.20 -23.34 4.27
CA VAL A 90 14.81 -22.96 2.91
C VAL A 90 15.63 -23.71 1.87
N ASP A 91 16.93 -23.87 2.09
CA ASP A 91 17.82 -24.60 1.19
C ASP A 91 17.51 -26.09 1.14
N GLU A 92 17.22 -26.69 2.30
CA GLU A 92 16.79 -28.09 2.37
C GLU A 92 15.48 -28.31 1.60
N VAL A 93 14.49 -27.43 1.80
CA VAL A 93 13.21 -27.48 1.09
C VAL A 93 13.40 -27.26 -0.42
N PHE A 94 14.27 -26.33 -0.82
CA PHE A 94 14.57 -26.04 -2.21
C PHE A 94 15.21 -27.25 -2.92
N ALA A 95 16.17 -27.91 -2.26
CA ALA A 95 16.83 -29.09 -2.78
C ALA A 95 15.90 -30.32 -2.81
N LYS A 96 15.10 -30.54 -1.77
CA LYS A 96 14.22 -31.70 -1.65
C LYS A 96 13.05 -31.70 -2.62
N ASN A 97 12.56 -30.52 -3.01
CA ASN A 97 11.42 -30.37 -3.92
C ASN A 97 11.82 -30.03 -5.38
N ASP A 98 13.11 -30.10 -5.71
CA ASP A 98 13.67 -29.80 -7.04
C ASP A 98 13.18 -28.46 -7.65
N VAL A 99 13.09 -27.44 -6.79
CA VAL A 99 12.57 -26.10 -7.16
C VAL A 99 13.53 -25.38 -8.13
N ARG A 100 14.76 -25.88 -8.28
CA ARG A 100 15.76 -25.38 -9.22
C ARG A 100 15.29 -25.39 -10.67
N SER A 101 14.36 -26.29 -11.03
CA SER A 101 13.74 -26.34 -12.35
C SER A 101 12.86 -25.11 -12.67
N HIS A 102 12.37 -24.41 -11.63
CA HIS A 102 11.45 -23.29 -11.77
C HIS A 102 12.08 -21.92 -11.49
N CYS A 103 13.00 -21.81 -10.53
CA CYS A 103 13.66 -20.55 -10.20
C CYS A 103 15.04 -20.70 -9.56
N ALA A 104 15.82 -19.62 -9.58
CA ALA A 104 17.10 -19.55 -8.89
C ALA A 104 16.90 -19.48 -7.36
N VAL A 105 17.87 -20.01 -6.60
CA VAL A 105 17.80 -20.08 -5.13
C VAL A 105 17.66 -18.70 -4.47
N ASP A 106 18.33 -17.68 -5.01
CA ASP A 106 18.27 -16.32 -4.46
C ASP A 106 16.88 -15.69 -4.67
N ALA A 107 16.28 -15.94 -5.84
CA ALA A 107 14.91 -15.51 -6.12
C ALA A 107 13.92 -16.20 -5.17
N PHE A 108 14.10 -17.51 -4.93
CA PHE A 108 13.27 -18.25 -3.97
C PHE A 108 13.39 -17.72 -2.55
N ARG A 109 14.61 -17.51 -2.05
CA ARG A 109 14.86 -16.96 -0.70
C ARG A 109 14.25 -15.57 -0.51
N SER A 110 14.38 -14.70 -1.51
CA SER A 110 13.85 -13.33 -1.45
C SER A 110 12.32 -13.24 -1.52
N GLY A 111 11.65 -14.24 -2.09
CA GLY A 111 10.20 -14.26 -2.26
C GLY A 111 9.42 -14.77 -1.06
N LEU A 112 10.08 -15.37 -0.07
CA LEU A 112 9.42 -15.97 1.09
C LEU A 112 9.20 -14.95 2.20
N THR A 113 7.99 -14.93 2.76
CA THR A 113 7.66 -14.13 3.94
C THR A 113 6.66 -14.89 4.78
N VAL A 114 6.91 -14.96 6.09
CA VAL A 114 6.01 -15.61 7.06
C VAL A 114 5.37 -14.55 7.94
N ARG A 115 4.06 -14.65 8.14
CA ARG A 115 3.29 -13.79 9.04
C ARG A 115 2.50 -14.63 10.03
N ASN A 116 2.57 -14.26 11.30
CA ASN A 116 1.76 -14.89 12.35
C ASN A 116 0.38 -14.22 12.40
N HIS A 117 -0.66 -14.97 12.00
CA HIS A 117 -2.05 -14.51 12.07
C HIS A 117 -2.72 -15.02 13.35
N ARG A 118 -2.32 -14.49 14.51
CA ARG A 118 -3.05 -14.76 15.76
C ARG A 118 -4.37 -13.99 15.76
N GLN A 119 -5.45 -14.59 15.27
CA GLN A 119 -6.80 -14.03 15.40
C GLN A 119 -7.23 -14.04 16.88
N ARG A 120 -6.94 -12.95 17.61
CA ARG A 120 -7.46 -12.74 18.95
C ARG A 120 -8.87 -12.18 18.86
N TRP A 121 -9.86 -13.06 18.96
CA TRP A 121 -11.26 -12.67 19.15
C TRP A 121 -11.41 -11.93 20.49
N SER A 122 -11.44 -10.59 20.46
CA SER A 122 -11.83 -9.80 21.63
C SER A 122 -13.35 -9.63 21.63
N TRP A 123 -14.05 -10.52 22.33
CA TRP A 123 -15.44 -10.29 22.68
C TRP A 123 -15.47 -9.07 23.61
N SER A 124 -15.88 -7.90 23.11
CA SER A 124 -16.18 -6.78 23.99
C SER A 124 -17.48 -7.11 24.71
N THR A 125 -17.40 -7.79 25.84
CA THR A 125 -18.55 -7.95 26.72
C THR A 125 -18.83 -6.59 27.35
N ARG A 126 -19.74 -5.83 26.73
CA ARG A 126 -20.38 -4.70 27.41
C ARG A 126 -21.20 -5.29 28.54
N SER A 127 -20.63 -5.31 29.74
CA SER A 127 -21.32 -5.68 30.97
C SER A 127 -22.54 -4.78 31.14
N PHE A 128 -23.71 -5.30 30.79
CA PHE A 128 -24.98 -4.65 31.11
C PHE A 128 -25.16 -4.76 32.63
N LYS A 129 -24.83 -3.69 33.35
CA LYS A 129 -25.27 -3.55 34.75
C LYS A 129 -26.79 -3.56 34.74
N ARG A 130 -27.37 -4.69 35.13
CA ARG A 130 -28.81 -4.81 35.38
C ARG A 130 -29.09 -3.94 36.61
N ALA A 131 -29.75 -2.80 36.40
CA ALA A 131 -30.25 -1.98 37.49
C ALA A 131 -31.25 -2.82 38.29
N SER A 132 -30.93 -3.06 39.57
CA SER A 132 -31.86 -3.62 40.53
C SER A 132 -32.97 -2.61 40.80
N ALA A 133 -34.15 -2.85 40.24
CA ALA A 133 -35.35 -2.12 40.60
C ALA A 133 -35.93 -2.72 41.89
N THR A 134 -35.78 -1.94 42.95
CA THR A 134 -36.50 -1.99 44.21
C THR A 134 -37.99 -1.68 44.00
N SER A 135 -38.89 -2.51 44.54
CA SER A 135 -40.24 -2.18 45.05
C SER A 135 -40.99 -3.50 45.22
N GLY A 136 -41.70 -3.81 46.28
CA GLY A 136 -42.22 -3.06 47.43
C GLY A 136 -43.32 -3.95 48.03
#